data_AF-A0AAU0KC40-F1
#
_entry.id   AF-A0AAU0KC40-F1
#
_cell.length_a   1.000
_cell.length_b   1.000
_cell.length_c   1.000
_cell.angle_alpha   90.00
_cell.angle_beta   90.00
_cell.angle_gamma   90.00
#
_symmetry.space_group_name_H-M   'P 1'
#
loop_
_entity.id
_entity.type
_entity.pdbx_description
1 polymer ?
#
loop_
_entity_poly.entity_id
_entity_poly.type
_entity_poly.pdbx_seq_one_letter_code
_entity_poly.pdbx_strand_id
1 'polypeptide(L)'
;MDELKLPGTLLGVDAVKDRRLVAADLTERQLLDLVEPGNTTLIVTVIGGQGHIFGRGNQQISPAVLRRVGVENVTVVATPAKLIGLFPKPLLVDTGDPELDRRFAGYAAVVTGYDRRQMCRVEC
;
A
#
# COMPACT_ATOMS: atom_id res chain seq x y z
N MET A 1 -6.07 13.02 -1.39
CA MET A 1 -5.70 13.56 -2.73
C MET A 1 -6.07 15.02 -2.81
N ASP A 2 -7.30 15.40 -2.45
CA ASP A 2 -7.79 16.78 -2.46
C ASP A 2 -6.91 17.78 -1.70
N GLU A 3 -6.44 17.42 -0.50
CA GLU A 3 -5.53 18.25 0.29
C GLU A 3 -4.14 18.45 -0.37
N LEU A 4 -3.68 17.47 -1.14
CA LEU A 4 -2.43 17.56 -1.91
C LEU A 4 -2.66 18.16 -3.31
N LYS A 5 -3.92 18.43 -3.69
CA LYS A 5 -4.35 18.91 -5.01
C LYS A 5 -3.76 18.10 -6.18
N LEU A 6 -3.62 16.79 -5.99
CA LEU A 6 -3.11 15.90 -7.02
C LEU A 6 -4.28 15.39 -7.88
N PRO A 7 -4.18 15.47 -9.21
CA PRO A 7 -5.17 14.86 -10.10
C PRO A 7 -5.15 13.34 -9.94
N GLY A 8 -6.30 12.69 -10.10
CA GLY A 8 -6.35 11.23 -10.17
C GLY A 8 -5.62 10.72 -11.42
N THR A 9 -4.82 9.67 -11.26
CA THR A 9 -4.08 9.00 -12.35
C THR A 9 -4.70 7.64 -12.67
N LEU A 10 -4.43 7.10 -13.87
CA LEU A 10 -5.08 5.89 -14.37
C LEU A 10 -4.64 4.63 -13.61
N LEU A 11 -3.33 4.49 -13.40
CA LEU A 11 -2.69 3.43 -12.61
C LEU A 11 -2.80 3.71 -11.12
N GLY A 12 -2.78 4.99 -10.72
CA GLY A 12 -2.98 5.40 -9.32
C GLY A 12 -1.75 5.23 -8.42
N VAL A 13 -0.53 5.16 -9.00
CA VAL A 13 0.73 5.11 -8.25
C VAL A 13 1.58 6.33 -8.58
N ASP A 14 1.68 7.24 -7.62
CA ASP A 14 2.36 8.51 -7.77
C ASP A 14 3.50 8.64 -6.76
N ALA A 15 4.52 9.43 -7.08
CA ALA A 15 5.63 9.72 -6.19
C ALA A 15 5.66 11.19 -5.76
N VAL A 16 5.78 11.37 -4.45
CA VAL A 16 5.87 12.68 -3.80
C VAL A 16 7.17 12.77 -3.03
N LYS A 17 7.93 13.83 -3.25
CA LYS A 17 9.17 14.17 -2.50
C LYS A 17 9.15 15.66 -2.19
N ASP A 18 9.56 16.04 -0.98
CA ASP A 18 9.56 17.44 -0.52
C ASP A 18 8.21 18.16 -0.70
N ARG A 19 7.12 17.44 -0.41
CA ARG A 19 5.72 17.90 -0.55
C ARG A 19 5.34 18.28 -2.00
N ARG A 20 6.07 17.77 -2.99
CA ARG A 20 5.80 17.99 -4.41
C ARG A 20 5.64 16.66 -5.13
N LEU A 21 4.69 16.60 -6.05
CA LEU A 21 4.58 15.50 -7.01
C LEU A 21 5.81 15.54 -7.92
N VAL A 22 6.64 14.51 -7.86
CA VAL A 22 7.84 14.39 -8.70
C VAL A 22 7.62 13.48 -9.91
N ALA A 23 6.68 12.54 -9.79
CA ALA A 23 6.20 11.74 -10.89
C ALA A 23 4.80 11.20 -10.58
N ALA A 24 4.01 10.98 -11.63
CA ALA A 24 2.65 10.46 -11.53
C ALA A 24 2.49 9.26 -12.47
N ASP A 25 1.53 8.39 -12.15
CA ASP A 25 1.15 7.25 -13.00
C ASP A 25 2.33 6.31 -13.32
N LEU A 26 3.07 5.94 -12.29
CA LEU A 26 4.35 5.23 -12.42
C LEU A 26 4.15 3.75 -12.77
N THR A 27 4.97 3.29 -13.72
CA THR A 27 5.18 1.86 -14.00
C THR A 27 6.11 1.20 -12.97
N GLU A 28 6.12 -0.13 -12.92
CA GLU A 28 7.04 -0.90 -12.07
C GLU A 28 8.50 -0.48 -12.27
N ARG A 29 8.95 -0.37 -13.52
CA ARG A 29 10.33 -0.03 -13.83
C ARG A 29 10.70 1.35 -13.29
N GLN A 30 9.83 2.34 -13.46
CA GLN A 30 10.07 3.68 -12.95
C GLN A 30 10.08 3.71 -11.42
N LEU A 31 9.25 2.88 -10.76
CA LEU A 31 9.29 2.72 -9.31
C LEU A 31 10.61 2.10 -8.86
N LEU A 32 11.10 1.06 -9.53
CA LEU A 32 12.40 0.43 -9.20
C LEU A 32 13.57 1.41 -9.36
N ASP A 33 13.51 2.31 -10.34
CA ASP A 33 14.52 3.35 -10.54
C ASP A 33 14.44 4.46 -9.47
N LEU A 34 13.23 4.76 -8.98
CA LEU A 34 12.97 5.85 -8.04
C LEU A 34 13.10 5.45 -6.57
N VAL A 35 12.77 4.21 -6.22
CA VAL A 35 12.75 3.74 -4.82
C VAL A 35 14.17 3.67 -4.27
N GLU A 36 14.41 4.47 -3.25
CA GLU A 36 15.61 4.43 -2.41
C GLU A 36 15.37 3.48 -1.23
N PRO A 37 16.11 2.35 -1.13
CA PRO A 37 15.92 1.39 -0.04
C PRO A 37 16.06 2.02 1.35
N GLY A 38 15.10 1.75 2.23
CA GLY A 38 15.08 2.30 3.60
C GLY A 38 14.75 3.79 3.72
N ASN A 39 14.57 4.51 2.60
CA ASN A 39 14.24 5.93 2.56
C ASN A 39 12.94 6.24 1.80
N THR A 40 12.18 5.21 1.44
CA THR A 40 10.93 5.33 0.69
C THR A 40 9.79 4.73 1.48
N THR A 41 8.74 5.51 1.73
CA THR A 41 7.50 5.02 2.35
C THR A 41 6.45 4.78 1.28
N LEU A 42 5.87 3.60 1.27
CA LEU A 42 4.75 3.26 0.40
C LEU A 42 3.44 3.42 1.19
N ILE A 43 2.55 4.29 0.72
CA ILE A 43 1.23 4.49 1.32
C ILE A 43 0.19 3.84 0.40
N VAL A 44 -0.52 2.82 0.92
CA VAL A 44 -1.53 2.07 0.14
C VAL A 44 -2.86 2.02 0.86
N THR A 45 -3.95 1.96 0.09
CA THR A 45 -5.29 1.71 0.65
C THR A 45 -5.75 0.29 0.40
N VAL A 46 -6.54 -0.25 1.32
CA VAL A 46 -7.21 -1.54 1.16
C VAL A 46 -8.21 -1.48 0.00
N ILE A 47 -8.19 -2.51 -0.84
CA ILE A 47 -9.14 -2.75 -1.92
C ILE A 47 -10.50 -3.11 -1.30
N GLY A 48 -11.50 -2.25 -1.52
CA GLY A 48 -12.83 -2.39 -0.92
C GLY A 48 -13.55 -3.69 -1.33
N GLY A 49 -14.33 -4.25 -0.43
CA GLY A 49 -15.13 -5.47 -0.64
C GLY A 49 -14.35 -6.78 -0.49
N GLN A 50 -13.09 -6.84 -0.94
CA GLN A 50 -12.27 -8.04 -0.86
C GLN A 50 -11.25 -8.03 0.28
N GLY A 51 -10.77 -6.85 0.68
CA GLY A 51 -9.84 -6.72 1.80
C GLY A 51 -8.36 -6.90 1.45
N HIS A 52 -8.01 -6.96 0.17
CA HIS A 52 -6.61 -7.05 -0.27
C HIS A 52 -5.86 -5.74 -0.02
N ILE A 53 -4.69 -5.83 0.60
CA ILE A 53 -3.69 -4.76 0.65
C ILE A 53 -2.86 -4.81 -0.64
N PHE A 54 -2.40 -6.02 -1.01
CA PHE A 54 -1.73 -6.32 -2.26
C PHE A 54 -2.40 -7.53 -2.91
N GLY A 55 -2.51 -7.51 -4.24
CA GLY A 55 -3.05 -8.61 -5.03
C GLY A 55 -2.30 -8.71 -6.37
N ARG A 56 -2.41 -9.85 -7.04
CA ARG A 56 -1.65 -10.19 -8.27
C ARG A 56 -1.84 -9.23 -9.47
N GLY A 57 -2.89 -8.40 -9.46
CA GLY A 57 -3.23 -7.53 -10.59
C GLY A 57 -2.52 -6.16 -10.60
N ASN A 58 -1.94 -5.73 -9.48
CA ASN A 58 -1.28 -4.43 -9.39
C ASN A 58 0.20 -4.55 -9.76
N GLN A 59 0.49 -4.65 -11.05
CA GLN A 59 1.85 -4.92 -11.56
C GLN A 59 2.85 -3.81 -11.23
N GLN A 60 2.40 -2.60 -10.93
CA GLN A 60 3.24 -1.47 -10.54
C GLN A 60 3.93 -1.75 -9.20
N ILE A 61 3.22 -2.34 -8.24
CA ILE A 61 3.73 -2.66 -6.90
C ILE A 61 4.09 -4.15 -6.85
N SER A 62 5.11 -4.51 -7.61
CA SER A 62 5.59 -5.89 -7.70
C SER A 62 6.34 -6.33 -6.43
N PRO A 63 6.60 -7.65 -6.25
CA PRO A 63 7.47 -8.14 -5.19
C PRO A 63 8.86 -7.47 -5.17
N ALA A 64 9.41 -7.12 -6.34
CA ALA A 64 10.70 -6.45 -6.42
C ALA A 64 10.65 -5.03 -5.82
N VAL A 65 9.58 -4.27 -6.12
CA VAL A 65 9.34 -2.95 -5.54
C VAL A 65 9.14 -3.07 -4.03
N LEU A 66 8.30 -4.00 -3.57
CA LEU A 66 8.00 -4.21 -2.15
C LEU A 66 9.24 -4.62 -1.34
N ARG A 67 10.11 -5.48 -1.90
CA ARG A 67 11.38 -5.84 -1.25
C ARG A 67 12.32 -4.64 -1.14
N ARG A 68 12.33 -3.75 -2.15
CA ARG A 68 13.17 -2.56 -2.16
C ARG A 68 12.67 -1.48 -1.19
N VAL A 69 11.35 -1.32 -1.08
CA VAL A 69 10.71 -0.43 -0.08
C VAL A 69 10.92 -0.98 1.33
N GLY A 70 10.76 -2.29 1.53
CA GLY A 70 10.74 -2.93 2.84
C GLY A 70 9.33 -2.94 3.45
N VAL A 71 8.94 -4.07 4.03
CA VAL A 71 7.61 -4.28 4.62
C VAL A 71 7.31 -3.27 5.74
N GLU A 72 8.35 -2.92 6.50
CA GLU A 72 8.32 -1.94 7.58
C GLU A 72 8.01 -0.51 7.11
N ASN A 73 8.23 -0.21 5.84
CA ASN A 73 7.97 1.10 5.24
C ASN A 73 6.64 1.17 4.48
N VAL A 74 5.79 0.15 4.63
CA VAL A 74 4.44 0.14 4.06
C VAL A 74 3.44 0.64 5.10
N THR A 75 2.75 1.74 4.77
CA THR A 75 1.65 2.28 5.56
C THR A 75 0.32 1.97 4.89
N VAL A 76 -0.53 1.20 5.57
CA VAL A 76 -1.88 0.88 5.09
C VAL A 76 -2.86 1.93 5.64
N VAL A 77 -3.68 2.50 4.75
CA VAL A 77 -4.70 3.50 5.08
C VAL A 77 -6.09 3.01 4.66
N ALA A 78 -7.08 3.16 5.54
CA ALA A 78 -8.46 2.83 5.19
C ALA A 78 -9.43 3.69 6.00
N THR A 79 -10.60 3.99 5.43
CA THR A 79 -11.66 4.62 6.23
C THR A 79 -12.22 3.61 7.24
N PRO A 80 -12.72 4.05 8.40
CA PRO A 80 -13.40 3.17 9.35
C PRO A 80 -14.53 2.36 8.69
N ALA A 81 -15.29 2.99 7.78
CA ALA A 81 -16.35 2.33 7.03
C ALA A 81 -15.84 1.16 6.16
N LYS A 82 -14.70 1.32 5.47
CA LYS A 82 -14.07 0.21 4.70
C LYS A 82 -13.73 -0.97 5.61
N LEU A 83 -13.17 -0.71 6.79
CA LEU A 83 -12.78 -1.77 7.72
C LEU A 83 -13.99 -2.48 8.35
N ILE A 84 -15.03 -1.72 8.73
CA ILE A 84 -16.27 -2.29 9.25
C ILE A 84 -16.92 -3.23 8.22
N GLY A 85 -16.93 -2.84 6.94
CA GLY A 85 -17.49 -3.69 5.88
C GLY A 85 -16.71 -4.97 5.61
N LEU A 86 -15.45 -5.07 6.07
CA LEU A 86 -14.64 -6.28 5.96
C LEU A 86 -14.79 -7.19 7.19
N PHE A 87 -15.14 -6.66 8.35
CA PHE A 87 -15.26 -7.45 9.58
C PHE A 87 -16.29 -8.59 9.44
N PRO A 88 -15.98 -9.81 9.92
CA PRO A 88 -14.79 -10.24 10.67
C PRO A 88 -13.64 -10.77 9.80
N LYS A 89 -13.68 -10.56 8.49
CA LYS A 89 -12.64 -11.06 7.57
C LYS A 89 -11.30 -10.35 7.83
N PRO A 90 -10.18 -11.08 7.72
CA PRO A 90 -8.85 -10.48 7.73
C PRO A 90 -8.62 -9.63 6.48
N LEU A 91 -7.57 -8.81 6.52
CA LEU A 91 -6.97 -8.26 5.32
C LEU A 91 -6.16 -9.32 4.61
N LEU A 92 -6.04 -9.22 3.29
CA LEU A 92 -5.41 -10.22 2.45
C LEU A 92 -4.17 -9.66 1.75
N VAL A 93 -3.16 -10.49 1.57
CA VAL A 93 -1.94 -10.17 0.80
C VAL A 93 -1.61 -11.33 -0.12
N ASP A 94 -1.61 -11.07 -1.42
CA ASP A 94 -1.15 -12.00 -2.45
C ASP A 94 -0.26 -11.23 -3.43
N THR A 95 1.03 -11.16 -3.11
CA THR A 95 2.04 -10.49 -3.95
C THR A 95 2.53 -11.40 -5.08
N GLY A 96 2.22 -12.70 -5.03
CA GLY A 96 2.80 -13.71 -5.90
C GLY A 96 4.18 -14.20 -5.45
N ASP A 97 4.71 -13.71 -4.32
CA ASP A 97 5.94 -14.16 -3.67
C ASP A 97 5.62 -14.68 -2.25
N PRO A 98 5.59 -16.01 -2.04
CA PRO A 98 5.21 -16.60 -0.75
C PRO A 98 6.13 -16.24 0.43
N GLU A 99 7.38 -15.87 0.18
CA GLU A 99 8.27 -15.38 1.24
C GLU A 99 7.84 -13.99 1.68
N LEU A 100 7.55 -13.11 0.70
CA LEU A 100 7.09 -11.76 0.96
C LEU A 100 5.70 -11.75 1.61
N ASP A 101 4.78 -12.57 1.14
CA ASP A 101 3.43 -12.69 1.70
C ASP A 101 3.48 -13.09 3.19
N ARG A 102 4.34 -14.03 3.55
CA ARG A 102 4.58 -14.43 4.95
C ARG A 102 5.13 -13.30 5.81
N ARG A 103 5.89 -12.35 5.24
CA ARG A 103 6.39 -11.18 5.98
C ARG A 103 5.30 -10.15 6.26
N PHE A 104 4.25 -10.09 5.44
CA PHE A 104 3.09 -9.22 5.66
C PHE A 104 2.03 -9.86 6.56
N ALA A 105 1.98 -11.19 6.64
CA ALA A 105 1.02 -11.92 7.47
C ALA A 105 1.17 -11.61 8.98
N GLY A 106 0.07 -11.76 9.72
CA GLY A 106 0.02 -11.50 11.17
C GLY A 106 -0.91 -10.34 11.49
N TYR A 107 -0.37 -9.23 11.98
CA TYR A 107 -1.16 -8.03 12.28
C TYR A 107 -0.47 -6.78 11.73
N ALA A 108 -1.27 -5.91 11.09
CA ALA A 108 -0.82 -4.62 10.60
C ALA A 108 -1.63 -3.49 11.25
N ALA A 109 -0.93 -2.38 11.53
CA ALA A 109 -1.58 -1.15 11.98
C ALA A 109 -2.11 -0.38 10.76
N VAL A 110 -3.43 -0.28 10.64
CA VAL A 110 -4.10 0.49 9.59
C VAL A 110 -4.40 1.89 10.11
N VAL A 111 -3.93 2.91 9.39
CA VAL A 111 -4.27 4.31 9.71
C VAL A 111 -5.70 4.59 9.27
N THR A 112 -6.53 5.03 10.21
CA THR A 112 -7.97 5.28 9.99
C THR A 112 -8.38 6.73 10.14
N GLY A 113 -7.46 7.59 10.59
CA GLY A 113 -7.65 9.02 10.73
C GLY A 113 -6.44 9.68 11.37
N TYR A 114 -6.53 10.98 11.63
CA TYR A 114 -5.50 11.73 12.34
C TYR A 114 -5.25 11.11 13.72
N ASP A 115 -4.00 10.71 13.97
CA ASP A 115 -3.55 9.99 15.17
C ASP A 115 -4.37 8.76 15.56
N ARG A 116 -5.05 8.13 14.59
CA ARG A 116 -5.86 6.92 14.80
C ARG A 116 -5.34 5.77 13.97
N ARG A 117 -5.10 4.65 14.65
CA ARG A 117 -4.70 3.37 14.05
C ARG A 117 -5.56 2.25 14.61
N GLN A 118 -5.87 1.27 13.76
CA GLN A 118 -6.56 0.05 14.14
C GLN A 118 -5.69 -1.16 13.77
N MET A 119 -5.54 -2.10 14.70
CA MET A 119 -4.84 -3.35 14.41
C MET A 119 -5.78 -4.28 13.64
N CYS A 120 -5.34 -4.74 12.47
CA CYS A 120 -6.07 -5.66 11.61
C CYS A 120 -5.27 -6.93 11.40
N ARG A 121 -5.93 -8.09 11.45
CA ARG A 121 -5.31 -9.37 11.08
C ARG A 121 -5.05 -9.39 9.58
N VAL A 122 -3.87 -9.88 9.18
CA VAL A 122 -3.45 -10.02 7.78
C VAL A 122 -3.14 -11.49 7.50
N GLU A 123 -3.67 -12.00 6.40
CA GLU A 123 -3.48 -13.37 5.92
C GLU A 123 -3.01 -13.38 4.46
N CYS A 124 -2.35 -14.46 4.07
CA CYS A 124 -1.86 -14.73 2.72
C CYS A 124 -2.58 -15.92 2.09
#